data_AF-A0A087CYE9-F1
#
_entry.id   AF-A0A087CYE9-F1
#
_cell.length_a   1.000
_cell.length_b   1.000
_cell.length_c   1.000
_cell.angle_alpha   90.00
_cell.angle_beta   90.00
_cell.angle_gamma   90.00
#
_symmetry.space_group_name_H-M   'P 1'
#
loop_
_entity.id
_entity.type
_entity.pdbx_description
1 polymer ?
#
loop_
_entity_poly.entity_id
_entity_poly.type
_entity_poly.pdbx_seq_one_letter_code
_entity_poly.pdbx_strand_id
1 'polypeptide(L)'
;MMKNKKIAALLGLLLAGTMTVSMAACGQTNSASSDTKSDSSSQSSDSSSSDSSSSDAGAGFEEVPVGPSGTAEEQDQEAGPLTVGAVYFQPIDMEPASMGLKAADASFHLEADIHANEKGTELGYGKGDFIPDLTVNYTIIDKSTGKEVEGGTATSGTFMQMNASDGPHYGANVKLDKAGTYQLKLSIESPAAKGWMLHVDPETGVKGHFWTEPIEVTFDNWDYTPRQW
;
A
#
# COMPACT_ATOMS: atom_id res chain seq x y z
N MET A 1 -39.04 -34.24 -36.15
CA MET A 1 -39.35 -35.55 -35.55
C MET A 1 -38.75 -35.60 -34.15
N MET A 2 -39.55 -36.06 -33.17
CA MET A 2 -39.23 -36.45 -31.77
C MET A 2 -38.70 -35.34 -30.82
N LYS A 3 -39.53 -34.69 -29.97
CA LYS A 3 -40.26 -35.11 -28.74
C LYS A 3 -39.41 -35.15 -27.45
N ASN A 4 -39.61 -34.13 -26.60
CA ASN A 4 -40.01 -34.17 -25.16
C ASN A 4 -39.04 -34.81 -24.12
N LYS A 5 -38.85 -34.28 -22.90
CA LYS A 5 -39.84 -33.98 -21.83
C LYS A 5 -39.18 -33.26 -20.62
N LYS A 6 -40.02 -32.59 -19.81
CA LYS A 6 -39.71 -31.86 -18.56
C LYS A 6 -39.69 -32.76 -17.30
N ILE A 7 -39.27 -32.14 -16.17
CA ILE A 7 -39.65 -32.33 -14.74
C ILE A 7 -38.64 -33.10 -13.86
N ALA A 8 -38.10 -32.43 -12.81
CA ALA A 8 -38.46 -32.69 -11.40
C ALA A 8 -37.63 -31.82 -10.43
N ALA A 9 -38.33 -31.07 -9.58
CA ALA A 9 -37.81 -30.48 -8.35
C ALA A 9 -37.94 -31.49 -7.20
N LEU A 10 -37.04 -31.47 -6.23
CA LEU A 10 -37.25 -32.08 -4.92
C LEU A 10 -36.50 -31.28 -3.83
N LEU A 11 -37.32 -30.70 -2.95
CA LEU A 11 -36.98 -30.14 -1.64
C LEU A 11 -36.85 -31.28 -0.62
N GLY A 12 -36.01 -31.07 0.41
CA GLY A 12 -36.00 -31.80 1.68
C GLY A 12 -34.57 -32.06 2.14
N LEU A 13 -34.20 -31.95 3.42
CA LEU A 13 -34.90 -31.63 4.67
C LEU A 13 -33.77 -31.37 5.70
N LEU A 14 -34.05 -30.52 6.70
CA LEU A 14 -33.18 -30.17 7.82
C LEU A 14 -32.55 -31.36 8.54
N LEU A 15 -31.30 -31.19 9.01
CA LEU A 15 -30.91 -31.66 10.34
C LEU A 15 -30.12 -30.56 11.08
N ALA A 16 -30.73 -30.07 12.16
CA ALA A 16 -30.11 -29.29 13.20
C ALA A 16 -29.19 -30.20 14.03
N GLY A 17 -27.95 -29.76 14.26
CA GLY A 17 -27.00 -30.39 15.17
C GLY A 17 -26.51 -29.37 16.19
N THR A 18 -27.25 -29.25 17.28
CA THR A 18 -26.82 -28.55 18.51
C THR A 18 -25.89 -29.47 19.31
N MET A 19 -24.66 -29.06 19.59
CA MET A 19 -23.94 -29.58 20.77
C MET A 19 -23.07 -28.49 21.43
N THR A 20 -23.50 -28.17 22.65
CA THR A 20 -22.73 -27.93 23.88
C THR A 20 -21.85 -26.69 24.00
N VAL A 21 -22.40 -25.75 24.76
CA VAL A 21 -21.72 -24.79 25.65
C VAL A 21 -20.68 -25.49 26.53
N SER A 22 -19.51 -24.90 26.70
CA SER A 22 -18.67 -25.06 27.89
C SER A 22 -18.20 -23.68 28.34
N MET A 23 -18.76 -23.22 29.45
CA MET A 23 -18.23 -22.11 30.25
C MET A 23 -17.63 -22.71 31.53
N ALA A 24 -16.34 -22.46 31.76
CA ALA A 24 -15.64 -22.39 33.06
C ALA A 24 -14.17 -22.05 32.71
N ALA A 25 -13.46 -21.13 33.35
CA ALA A 25 -13.57 -20.68 34.72
C ALA A 25 -13.13 -19.21 34.87
N CYS A 26 -13.90 -18.46 35.68
CA CYS A 26 -13.39 -17.33 36.42
C CYS A 26 -12.56 -17.88 37.60
N GLY A 27 -11.35 -17.36 37.80
CA GLY A 27 -10.63 -17.47 39.06
C GLY A 27 -10.46 -16.07 39.65
N GLN A 28 -11.29 -15.74 40.63
CA GLN A 28 -11.22 -14.50 41.42
C GLN A 28 -11.15 -14.89 42.90
N THR A 29 -10.41 -14.09 43.69
CA THR A 29 -10.46 -13.87 45.15
C THR A 29 -9.76 -14.91 46.07
N ASN A 30 -9.05 -14.56 47.16
CA ASN A 30 -8.99 -13.32 47.94
C ASN A 30 -7.87 -13.30 49.01
N SER A 31 -7.54 -12.08 49.48
CA SER A 31 -7.11 -11.69 50.85
C SER A 31 -5.68 -12.04 51.31
N ALA A 32 -4.92 -11.21 52.04
CA ALA A 32 -5.07 -9.84 52.55
C ALA A 32 -3.70 -9.32 53.09
N SER A 33 -3.53 -7.99 53.10
CA SER A 33 -2.81 -7.12 54.06
C SER A 33 -1.30 -7.31 54.32
N SER A 34 -0.49 -6.30 53.97
CA SER A 34 0.23 -5.42 54.93
C SER A 34 1.17 -4.44 54.21
N ASP A 35 1.15 -3.19 54.65
CA ASP A 35 2.06 -2.11 54.27
C ASP A 35 3.56 -2.46 54.42
N THR A 36 4.41 -1.95 53.51
CA THR A 36 5.58 -1.08 53.80
C THR A 36 6.47 -0.97 52.55
N LYS A 37 6.97 0.26 52.32
CA LYS A 37 7.89 0.66 51.25
C LYS A 37 9.22 -0.12 51.24
N SER A 38 9.71 -0.44 50.04
CA SER A 38 11.14 -0.33 49.69
C SER A 38 11.36 -0.55 48.19
N ASP A 39 12.30 0.24 47.67
CA ASP A 39 12.85 0.22 46.32
C ASP A 39 13.17 -1.18 45.77
N SER A 40 12.88 -1.38 44.48
CA SER A 40 13.67 -2.26 43.64
C SER A 40 13.73 -1.75 42.21
N SER A 41 14.96 -1.46 41.80
CA SER A 41 15.48 -1.48 40.44
C SER A 41 14.91 -2.60 39.57
N SER A 42 14.59 -2.28 38.32
CA SER A 42 14.93 -3.11 37.16
C SER A 42 14.56 -2.42 35.84
N GLN A 43 15.61 -2.11 35.06
CA GLN A 43 15.70 -2.35 33.62
C GLN A 43 14.51 -1.90 32.76
N SER A 44 14.53 -0.62 32.38
CA SER A 44 13.99 -0.20 31.10
C SER A 44 14.97 -0.61 30.00
N SER A 45 14.61 -1.67 29.28
CA SER A 45 15.19 -2.03 27.99
C SER A 45 14.92 -0.88 27.01
N ASP A 46 15.98 -0.20 26.59
CA ASP A 46 15.99 0.63 25.39
C ASP A 46 15.58 -0.24 24.20
N SER A 47 14.31 -0.19 23.81
CA SER A 47 13.90 -0.56 22.47
C SER A 47 14.28 0.61 21.57
N SER A 48 15.52 0.57 21.11
CA SER A 48 15.97 1.31 19.95
C SER A 48 14.99 1.02 18.81
N SER A 49 14.15 2.01 18.48
CA SER A 49 13.45 2.07 17.21
C SER A 49 14.53 2.03 16.13
N SER A 50 14.71 0.86 15.53
CA SER A 50 15.46 0.72 14.29
C SER A 50 14.72 1.54 13.25
N ASP A 51 15.38 2.58 12.74
CA ASP A 51 15.03 3.24 11.50
C ASP A 51 14.72 2.18 10.45
N SER A 52 13.45 2.10 10.08
CA SER A 52 12.99 1.34 8.91
C SER A 52 13.29 2.17 7.67
N SER A 53 14.57 2.36 7.39
CA SER A 53 15.04 2.60 6.02
C SER A 53 15.18 1.21 5.39
N SER A 54 14.08 0.70 4.85
CA SER A 54 14.10 -0.49 4.00
C SER A 54 14.77 -0.13 2.69
N SER A 55 16.11 -0.04 2.73
CA SER A 55 16.88 -0.41 1.56
C SER A 55 16.68 -1.91 1.42
N ASP A 56 15.78 -2.30 0.52
CA ASP A 56 15.51 -3.70 0.23
C ASP A 56 16.76 -4.34 -0.38
N ALA A 57 17.57 -4.95 0.49
CA ALA A 57 18.65 -5.83 0.10
C ALA A 57 18.15 -7.29 -0.07
N GLY A 58 16.83 -7.52 -0.11
CA GLY A 58 16.19 -8.81 0.04
C GLY A 58 15.62 -9.44 -1.23
N ALA A 59 15.11 -8.65 -2.18
CA ALA A 59 14.36 -9.22 -3.31
C ALA A 59 15.20 -9.66 -4.53
N GLY A 60 16.50 -9.33 -4.55
CA GLY A 60 17.42 -9.80 -5.60
C GLY A 60 17.28 -9.12 -6.96
N PHE A 61 16.59 -7.97 -7.04
CA PHE A 61 16.59 -7.06 -8.18
C PHE A 61 17.06 -5.65 -7.78
N GLU A 62 17.42 -4.82 -8.76
CA GLU A 62 17.89 -3.45 -8.53
C GLU A 62 16.73 -2.46 -8.70
N GLU A 63 16.33 -1.84 -7.61
CA GLU A 63 15.40 -0.73 -7.62
C GLU A 63 16.12 0.60 -7.79
N VAL A 64 15.61 1.42 -8.69
CA VAL A 64 16.15 2.74 -8.94
C VAL A 64 15.17 3.79 -8.44
N PRO A 65 15.57 4.64 -7.48
CA PRO A 65 14.74 5.74 -7.00
C PRO A 65 14.32 6.70 -8.11
N VAL A 66 13.07 7.15 -8.04
CA VAL A 66 12.58 8.27 -8.85
C VAL A 66 13.05 9.57 -8.19
N GLY A 67 14.12 10.15 -8.70
CA GLY A 67 14.65 11.41 -8.21
C GLY A 67 15.83 11.94 -9.04
N PRO A 68 16.34 13.14 -8.73
CA PRO A 68 17.47 13.79 -9.39
C PRO A 68 18.72 12.92 -9.50
N SER A 69 19.08 12.24 -8.42
CA SER A 69 20.32 11.45 -8.36
C SER A 69 20.14 9.98 -8.73
N GLY A 70 18.90 9.47 -8.70
CA GLY A 70 18.62 8.03 -8.69
C GLY A 70 19.28 7.30 -7.52
N THR A 71 19.59 8.01 -6.42
CA THR A 71 20.14 7.44 -5.19
C THR A 71 19.10 7.45 -4.07
N ALA A 72 19.30 6.61 -3.06
CA ALA A 72 18.36 6.41 -1.97
C ALA A 72 18.12 7.66 -1.09
N GLU A 73 18.95 8.70 -1.22
CA GLU A 73 18.93 9.89 -0.36
C GLU A 73 17.68 10.76 -0.55
N GLU A 74 16.87 10.52 -1.59
CA GLU A 74 15.71 11.34 -1.96
C GLU A 74 14.42 10.52 -2.19
N GLN A 75 14.33 9.31 -1.61
CA GLN A 75 13.26 8.35 -1.92
C GLN A 75 11.87 8.73 -1.40
N ASP A 76 11.79 9.25 -0.17
CA ASP A 76 10.49 9.36 0.51
C ASP A 76 9.98 10.79 0.60
N GLN A 77 8.72 10.97 0.27
CA GLN A 77 7.98 12.22 0.42
C GLN A 77 6.92 12.07 1.52
N GLU A 78 6.99 12.95 2.52
CA GLU A 78 5.98 13.03 3.57
C GLU A 78 4.80 13.89 3.12
N ALA A 79 3.60 13.29 3.02
CA ALA A 79 2.40 13.96 2.51
C ALA A 79 1.17 13.57 3.34
N GLY A 80 0.71 14.49 4.20
CA GLY A 80 -0.42 14.22 5.08
C GLY A 80 -0.14 13.02 6.00
N PRO A 81 -1.00 11.98 6.02
CA PRO A 81 -0.79 10.74 6.79
C PRO A 81 0.15 9.72 6.11
N LEU A 82 0.77 10.06 4.98
CA LEU A 82 1.50 9.14 4.13
C LEU A 82 3.00 9.46 4.11
N THR A 83 3.82 8.41 4.16
CA THR A 83 5.18 8.39 3.60
C THR A 83 5.08 7.73 2.23
N VAL A 84 5.55 8.40 1.18
CA VAL A 84 5.42 7.94 -0.22
C VAL A 84 6.79 7.84 -0.85
N GLY A 85 7.21 6.61 -1.14
CA GLY A 85 8.37 6.30 -1.97
C GLY A 85 7.98 6.10 -3.43
N ALA A 86 8.92 6.25 -4.35
CA ALA A 86 8.75 5.86 -5.75
C ALA A 86 10.04 5.29 -6.34
N VAL A 87 9.94 4.13 -6.97
CA VAL A 87 11.06 3.41 -7.59
C VAL A 87 10.67 2.89 -8.97
N TYR A 88 11.67 2.61 -9.80
CA TYR A 88 11.48 1.92 -11.06
C TYR A 88 12.56 0.88 -11.30
N PHE A 89 12.19 -0.20 -11.98
CA PHE A 89 13.09 -1.32 -12.29
C PHE A 89 12.63 -2.07 -13.55
N GLN A 90 13.21 -3.23 -13.84
CA GLN A 90 12.86 -3.99 -15.04
C GLN A 90 11.35 -4.25 -15.15
N PRO A 91 10.77 -4.21 -16.38
CA PRO A 91 9.37 -4.56 -16.56
C PRO A 91 9.03 -5.94 -16.01
N ILE A 92 7.84 -6.07 -15.41
CA ILE A 92 7.37 -7.33 -14.84
C ILE A 92 6.21 -7.93 -15.62
N ASP A 93 6.14 -9.26 -15.62
CA ASP A 93 4.91 -9.97 -15.98
C ASP A 93 3.97 -9.99 -14.76
N MET A 94 2.72 -9.59 -14.97
CA MET A 94 1.70 -9.56 -13.92
C MET A 94 0.63 -10.63 -14.16
N GLU A 95 0.06 -11.16 -13.08
CA GLU A 95 -1.14 -12.00 -13.14
C GLU A 95 -2.28 -11.35 -12.33
N PRO A 96 -3.47 -11.13 -12.92
CA PRO A 96 -3.88 -11.46 -14.28
C PRO A 96 -3.23 -10.59 -15.38
N ALA A 97 -2.71 -11.23 -16.44
CA ALA A 97 -1.92 -10.57 -17.50
C ALA A 97 -2.68 -9.59 -18.41
N SER A 98 -3.99 -9.42 -18.20
CA SER A 98 -4.82 -8.45 -18.95
C SER A 98 -4.87 -7.07 -18.29
N MET A 99 -4.20 -6.90 -17.16
CA MET A 99 -4.19 -5.66 -16.40
C MET A 99 -2.93 -4.85 -16.75
N GLY A 100 -3.11 -3.74 -17.45
CA GLY A 100 -2.01 -2.82 -17.81
C GLY A 100 -1.17 -3.23 -19.03
N LEU A 101 -0.04 -2.56 -19.19
CA LEU A 101 0.92 -2.78 -20.28
C LEU A 101 1.73 -4.06 -20.01
N LYS A 102 1.98 -4.85 -21.06
CA LYS A 102 2.80 -6.07 -20.95
C LYS A 102 4.27 -5.72 -20.76
N ALA A 103 5.00 -6.59 -20.06
CA ALA A 103 6.44 -6.44 -19.84
C ALA A 103 7.21 -6.18 -21.14
N ALA A 104 6.91 -6.97 -22.19
CA ALA A 104 7.58 -6.90 -23.49
C ALA A 104 7.39 -5.56 -24.24
N ASP A 105 6.38 -4.77 -23.88
CA ASP A 105 6.07 -3.49 -24.53
C ASP A 105 6.51 -2.27 -23.69
N ALA A 106 6.92 -2.52 -22.42
CA ALA A 106 7.24 -1.52 -21.43
C ALA A 106 8.75 -1.23 -21.35
N SER A 107 9.08 -0.04 -20.88
CA SER A 107 10.45 0.41 -20.64
C SER A 107 10.93 0.07 -19.23
N PHE A 108 10.02 0.10 -18.25
CA PHE A 108 10.24 -0.27 -16.85
C PHE A 108 8.92 -0.57 -16.14
N HIS A 109 9.00 -1.18 -14.96
CA HIS A 109 7.94 -1.13 -13.97
C HIS A 109 8.17 0.07 -13.05
N LEU A 110 7.10 0.82 -12.75
CA LEU A 110 7.11 1.98 -11.86
C LEU A 110 6.24 1.68 -10.65
N GLU A 111 6.77 1.89 -9.46
CA GLU A 111 6.10 1.61 -8.20
C GLU A 111 6.02 2.85 -7.31
N ALA A 112 4.96 2.91 -6.52
CA ALA A 112 4.81 3.81 -5.39
C ALA A 112 4.54 3.00 -4.11
N ASP A 113 5.44 3.15 -3.16
CA ASP A 113 5.39 2.52 -1.85
C ASP A 113 4.77 3.48 -0.85
N ILE A 114 3.55 3.19 -0.41
CA ILE A 114 2.75 4.11 0.38
C ILE A 114 2.49 3.53 1.75
N HIS A 115 3.14 4.11 2.75
CA HIS A 115 3.09 3.66 4.13
C HIS A 115 2.50 4.74 5.04
N ALA A 116 1.90 4.31 6.15
CA ALA A 116 1.40 5.23 7.16
C ALA A 116 2.56 5.88 7.93
N ASN A 117 2.62 7.21 7.92
CA ASN A 117 3.55 7.94 8.78
C ASN A 117 2.97 8.12 10.19
N GLU A 118 3.60 8.95 11.02
CA GLU A 118 3.12 9.24 12.37
C GLU A 118 1.66 9.74 12.40
N LYS A 119 1.26 10.60 11.45
CA LYS A 119 -0.12 11.10 11.35
C LYS A 119 -1.08 10.03 10.85
N GLY A 120 -0.59 9.06 10.08
CA GLY A 120 -1.36 7.87 9.67
C GLY A 120 -1.89 7.06 10.87
N THR A 121 -1.20 7.10 12.01
CA THR A 121 -1.68 6.44 13.24
C THR A 121 -2.98 7.04 13.77
N GLU A 122 -3.30 8.30 13.45
CA GLU A 122 -4.58 8.91 13.82
C GLU A 122 -5.76 8.30 13.04
N LEU A 123 -5.50 7.60 11.94
CA LEU A 123 -6.50 6.87 11.15
C LEU A 123 -6.61 5.38 11.55
N GLY A 124 -5.82 4.94 12.55
CA GLY A 124 -5.83 3.56 13.04
C GLY A 124 -4.88 2.60 12.30
N TYR A 125 -4.07 3.09 11.36
CA TYR A 125 -2.97 2.31 10.77
C TYR A 125 -1.79 2.20 11.75
N GLY A 126 -1.04 1.11 11.69
CA GLY A 126 0.27 1.06 12.34
C GLY A 126 1.26 1.95 11.59
N LYS A 127 2.17 2.62 12.31
CA LYS A 127 3.23 3.41 11.68
C LYS A 127 4.14 2.49 10.87
N GLY A 128 4.39 2.83 9.62
CA GLY A 128 5.17 2.04 8.67
C GLY A 128 4.37 0.92 8.00
N ASP A 129 3.08 0.76 8.30
CA ASP A 129 2.24 -0.21 7.58
C ASP A 129 1.88 0.31 6.20
N PHE A 130 1.85 -0.60 5.21
CA PHE A 130 1.28 -0.32 3.89
C PHE A 130 -0.19 0.11 4.03
N ILE A 131 -0.58 1.15 3.30
CA ILE A 131 -1.99 1.61 3.28
C ILE A 131 -2.71 1.02 2.07
N PRO A 132 -3.65 0.08 2.27
CA PRO A 132 -4.37 -0.57 1.17
C PRO A 132 -5.50 0.30 0.62
N ASP A 133 -6.00 -0.13 -0.54
CA ASP A 133 -7.22 0.35 -1.18
C ASP A 133 -7.24 1.84 -1.59
N LEU A 134 -6.08 2.48 -1.68
CA LEU A 134 -5.94 3.81 -2.28
C LEU A 134 -6.25 3.77 -3.78
N THR A 135 -6.72 4.88 -4.35
CA THR A 135 -6.66 5.10 -5.79
C THR A 135 -5.45 5.99 -6.05
N VAL A 136 -4.42 5.46 -6.70
CA VAL A 136 -3.18 6.20 -6.98
C VAL A 136 -3.13 6.49 -8.47
N ASN A 137 -3.40 7.74 -8.82
CA ASN A 137 -3.24 8.20 -10.20
C ASN A 137 -1.82 8.76 -10.37
N TYR A 138 -1.19 8.48 -11.51
CA TYR A 138 0.15 8.95 -11.83
C TYR A 138 0.17 9.69 -13.17
N THR A 139 1.07 10.66 -13.28
CA THR A 139 1.36 11.38 -14.51
C THR A 139 2.86 11.67 -14.60
N ILE A 140 3.47 11.34 -15.73
CA ILE A 140 4.85 11.69 -16.06
C ILE A 140 4.86 12.91 -16.99
N ILE A 141 5.51 13.98 -16.54
CA ILE A 141 5.59 15.26 -17.24
C ILE A 141 7.02 15.45 -17.75
N ASP A 142 7.17 15.75 -19.05
CA ASP A 142 8.45 16.14 -19.65
C ASP A 142 8.75 17.59 -19.28
N LYS A 143 9.81 17.83 -18.50
CA LYS A 143 10.15 19.18 -18.04
C LYS A 143 10.61 20.12 -19.15
N SER A 144 11.09 19.59 -20.27
CA SER A 144 11.48 20.41 -21.42
C SER A 144 10.28 21.05 -22.12
N THR A 145 9.11 20.40 -22.04
CA THR A 145 7.87 20.88 -22.68
C THR A 145 6.83 21.38 -21.68
N GLY A 146 6.94 20.98 -20.40
CA GLY A 146 5.96 21.22 -19.35
C GLY A 146 4.64 20.48 -19.57
N LYS A 147 4.63 19.43 -20.39
CA LYS A 147 3.44 18.65 -20.75
C LYS A 147 3.61 17.19 -20.37
N GLU A 148 2.48 16.52 -20.20
CA GLU A 148 2.47 15.05 -20.11
C GLU A 148 3.19 14.44 -21.31
N VAL A 149 3.98 13.40 -21.06
CA VAL A 149 4.70 12.71 -22.13
C VAL A 149 3.70 12.11 -23.12
N GLU A 150 3.87 12.41 -24.41
CA GLU A 150 3.05 11.84 -25.48
C GLU A 150 3.24 10.30 -25.54
N GLY A 151 2.21 9.55 -25.14
CA GLY A 151 2.26 8.09 -25.04
C GLY A 151 0.96 7.40 -24.62
N GLY A 152 -0.07 8.16 -24.20
CA GLY A 152 -1.34 7.60 -23.73
C GLY A 152 -1.24 7.04 -22.30
N THR A 153 -2.09 6.07 -21.96
CA THR A 153 -2.23 5.46 -20.61
C THR A 153 -0.96 4.81 -20.02
N ALA A 154 0.15 4.82 -20.76
CA ALA A 154 1.43 4.24 -20.34
C ALA A 154 2.35 5.26 -19.64
N THR A 155 2.10 6.57 -19.77
CA THR A 155 2.83 7.65 -19.08
C THR A 155 1.96 8.46 -18.13
N SER A 156 0.65 8.20 -18.14
CA SER A 156 -0.29 8.62 -17.11
C SER A 156 -1.39 7.58 -16.96
N GLY A 157 -1.98 7.45 -15.77
CA GLY A 157 -3.03 6.45 -15.53
C GLY A 157 -3.28 6.23 -14.05
N THR A 158 -3.89 5.10 -13.71
CA THR A 158 -4.08 4.66 -12.32
C THR A 158 -3.21 3.44 -12.08
N PHE A 159 -2.39 3.49 -11.04
CA PHE A 159 -1.62 2.33 -10.60
C PHE A 159 -2.54 1.20 -10.15
N MET A 160 -2.07 -0.01 -10.36
CA MET A 160 -2.72 -1.23 -9.92
C MET A 160 -2.19 -1.60 -8.54
N GLN A 161 -3.07 -2.15 -7.71
CA GLN A 161 -2.69 -2.75 -6.43
C GLN A 161 -2.16 -4.16 -6.70
N MET A 162 -0.94 -4.45 -6.26
CA MET A 162 -0.33 -5.77 -6.47
C MET A 162 0.69 -6.09 -5.39
N ASN A 163 1.22 -7.32 -5.46
CA ASN A 163 2.30 -7.76 -4.59
C ASN A 163 3.49 -8.19 -5.45
N ALA A 164 4.69 -7.88 -4.96
CA ALA A 164 5.94 -8.52 -5.36
C ALA A 164 6.50 -9.34 -4.19
N SER A 165 7.76 -9.78 -4.28
CA SER A 165 8.41 -10.61 -3.26
C SER A 165 8.75 -9.86 -1.98
N ASP A 166 8.91 -8.54 -2.09
CA ASP A 166 9.26 -7.56 -1.06
C ASP A 166 8.02 -6.97 -0.37
N GLY A 167 6.85 -6.99 -1.02
CA GLY A 167 5.60 -6.58 -0.36
C GLY A 167 4.48 -6.15 -1.30
N PRO A 168 3.36 -5.66 -0.73
CA PRO A 168 2.32 -4.98 -1.49
C PRO A 168 2.74 -3.54 -1.85
N HIS A 169 2.42 -3.11 -3.07
CA HIS A 169 2.67 -1.77 -3.57
C HIS A 169 1.61 -1.33 -4.60
N TYR A 170 1.73 -0.09 -5.08
CA TYR A 170 0.96 0.43 -6.22
C TYR A 170 1.88 0.60 -7.42
N GLY A 171 1.60 -0.05 -8.54
CA GLY A 171 2.51 0.00 -9.69
C GLY A 171 1.86 -0.07 -11.05
N ALA A 172 2.67 0.23 -12.07
CA ALA A 172 2.34 0.02 -13.47
C ALA A 172 3.60 -0.20 -14.32
N ASN A 173 3.48 -1.08 -15.32
CA ASN A 173 4.42 -1.10 -16.44
C ASN A 173 4.24 0.17 -17.29
N VAL A 174 5.34 0.90 -17.48
CA VAL A 174 5.38 2.21 -18.12
C VAL A 174 6.22 2.15 -19.39
N LYS A 175 5.80 2.87 -20.42
CA LYS A 175 6.57 3.05 -21.66
C LYS A 175 7.10 4.48 -21.75
N LEU A 176 8.41 4.63 -21.60
CA LEU A 176 9.12 5.90 -21.70
C LEU A 176 10.47 5.65 -22.40
N ASP A 177 10.46 5.74 -23.72
CA ASP A 177 11.63 5.35 -24.54
C ASP A 177 12.68 6.47 -24.69
N LYS A 178 12.40 7.68 -24.20
CA LYS A 178 13.27 8.85 -24.35
C LYS A 178 13.97 9.16 -23.02
N ALA A 179 15.27 9.44 -23.10
CA ALA A 179 16.00 10.04 -21.99
C ALA A 179 15.58 11.51 -21.81
N GLY A 180 15.64 11.99 -20.57
CA GLY A 180 15.32 13.37 -20.24
C GLY A 180 15.13 13.59 -18.76
N THR A 181 14.81 14.84 -18.42
CA THR A 181 14.42 15.22 -17.08
C THR A 181 12.89 15.29 -17.03
N TYR A 182 12.31 14.52 -16.13
CA TYR A 182 10.87 14.36 -15.97
C TYR A 182 10.43 14.81 -14.57
N GLN A 183 9.11 14.88 -14.40
CA GLN A 183 8.47 14.99 -13.11
C GLN A 183 7.44 13.86 -13.02
N LEU A 184 7.50 13.07 -11.95
CA LEU A 184 6.42 12.15 -11.59
C LEU A 184 5.49 12.86 -10.63
N LYS A 185 4.22 12.92 -10.99
CA LYS A 185 3.16 13.45 -10.14
C LYS A 185 2.21 12.32 -9.76
N LEU A 186 1.96 12.17 -8.46
CA LEU A 186 0.98 11.24 -7.91
C LEU A 186 -0.20 12.01 -7.33
N SER A 187 -1.41 11.52 -7.57
CA SER A 187 -2.66 12.00 -6.97
C SER A 187 -3.32 10.82 -6.26
N ILE A 188 -3.30 10.88 -4.92
CA ILE A 188 -3.63 9.75 -4.05
C ILE A 188 -4.98 9.99 -3.40
N GLU A 189 -6.01 9.28 -3.85
CA GLU A 189 -7.35 9.31 -3.26
C GLU A 189 -7.44 8.37 -2.07
N SER A 190 -8.26 8.77 -1.10
CA SER A 190 -8.50 8.00 0.11
C SER A 190 -9.30 6.73 -0.20
N PRO A 191 -9.12 5.65 0.60
CA PRO A 191 -9.86 4.41 0.42
C PRO A 191 -11.35 4.57 0.76
N ALA A 192 -11.76 5.71 1.36
CA ALA A 192 -13.17 6.04 1.58
C ALA A 192 -13.97 6.08 0.27
N ALA A 193 -13.36 6.47 -0.85
CA ALA A 193 -14.00 6.50 -2.16
C ALA A 193 -14.44 5.09 -2.63
N LYS A 194 -13.79 4.04 -2.11
CA LYS A 194 -14.12 2.63 -2.37
C LYS A 194 -14.89 1.97 -1.24
N GLY A 195 -15.33 2.75 -0.25
CA GLY A 195 -16.19 2.30 0.84
C GLY A 195 -15.45 1.86 2.12
N TRP A 196 -14.14 2.14 2.23
CA TRP A 196 -13.43 1.93 3.50
C TRP A 196 -13.97 2.88 4.59
N MET A 197 -14.16 2.36 5.80
CA MET A 197 -14.78 3.09 6.90
C MET A 197 -13.86 3.15 8.12
N LEU A 198 -14.03 4.20 8.92
CA LEU A 198 -13.38 4.37 10.21
C LEU A 198 -14.42 4.24 11.32
N HIS A 199 -14.03 3.62 12.44
CA HIS A 199 -14.79 3.74 13.68
C HIS A 199 -14.67 5.19 14.19
N VAL A 200 -15.78 5.76 14.68
CA VAL A 200 -15.84 7.15 15.16
C VAL A 200 -16.56 7.30 16.50
N ASP A 201 -16.96 6.19 17.13
CA ASP A 201 -17.52 6.20 18.48
C ASP A 201 -16.43 6.49 19.53
N PRO A 202 -16.78 7.03 20.71
CA PRO A 202 -15.78 7.40 21.71
C PRO A 202 -14.94 6.24 22.29
N GLU A 203 -15.42 5.00 22.22
CA GLU A 203 -14.77 3.85 22.86
C GLU A 203 -13.74 3.20 21.92
N THR A 204 -14.06 3.11 20.62
CA THR A 204 -13.24 2.38 19.64
C THR A 204 -12.84 3.21 18.43
N GLY A 205 -13.30 4.46 18.36
CA GLY A 205 -13.07 5.34 17.22
C GLY A 205 -11.64 5.86 17.12
N VAL A 206 -11.21 6.07 15.88
CA VAL A 206 -9.96 6.76 15.57
C VAL A 206 -10.19 8.28 15.62
N LYS A 207 -9.11 9.05 15.77
CA LYS A 207 -9.19 10.52 15.93
C LYS A 207 -9.21 11.28 14.61
N GLY A 208 -8.56 10.70 13.60
CA GLY A 208 -8.44 11.28 12.28
C GLY A 208 -9.64 10.99 11.39
N HIS A 209 -9.66 11.67 10.25
CA HIS A 209 -10.60 11.41 9.16
C HIS A 209 -9.81 11.28 7.87
N PHE A 210 -10.29 10.41 6.98
CA PHE A 210 -9.75 10.36 5.64
C PHE A 210 -9.82 11.72 4.95
N TRP A 211 -8.83 12.00 4.11
CA TRP A 211 -8.84 13.20 3.28
C TRP A 211 -9.95 13.12 2.24
N THR A 212 -10.51 14.28 1.88
CA THR A 212 -11.61 14.39 0.91
C THR A 212 -11.15 14.79 -0.49
N GLU A 213 -10.00 15.44 -0.59
CA GLU A 213 -9.36 15.83 -1.85
C GLU A 213 -8.06 15.04 -2.00
N PRO A 214 -7.71 14.54 -3.19
CA PRO A 214 -6.50 13.75 -3.39
C PRO A 214 -5.25 14.42 -2.82
N ILE A 215 -4.39 13.63 -2.18
CA ILE A 215 -3.08 14.09 -1.74
C ILE A 215 -2.16 14.07 -2.96
N GLU A 216 -1.61 15.23 -3.28
CA GLU A 216 -0.69 15.38 -4.41
C GLU A 216 0.76 15.24 -3.93
N VAL A 217 1.49 14.29 -4.51
CA VAL A 217 2.92 14.08 -4.27
C VAL A 217 3.67 14.28 -5.57
N THR A 218 4.84 14.91 -5.51
CA THR A 218 5.63 15.23 -6.71
C THR A 218 7.09 14.87 -6.49
N PHE A 219 7.60 14.01 -7.37
CA PHE A 219 9.03 13.74 -7.51
C PHE A 219 9.53 14.55 -8.69
N ASP A 220 10.18 15.67 -8.40
CA ASP A 220 10.64 16.62 -9.40
C ASP A 220 12.09 16.35 -9.84
N ASN A 221 12.43 16.79 -11.04
CA ASN A 221 13.76 16.65 -11.65
C ASN A 221 14.24 15.19 -11.72
N TRP A 222 13.33 14.25 -12.01
CA TRP A 222 13.71 12.86 -12.24
C TRP A 222 14.55 12.74 -13.53
N ASP A 223 15.85 12.50 -13.37
CA ASP A 223 16.77 12.32 -14.50
C ASP A 223 16.74 10.87 -14.98
N TYR A 224 15.92 10.61 -16.00
CA TYR A 224 15.72 9.29 -16.57
C TYR A 224 16.60 9.06 -17.81
N THR A 225 17.25 7.91 -17.84
CA THR A 225 17.91 7.37 -19.03
C THR A 225 17.38 5.97 -19.31
N PRO A 226 16.95 5.65 -20.55
CA PRO A 226 16.54 4.30 -20.92
C PRO A 226 17.59 3.27 -20.56
N ARG A 227 17.18 2.26 -19.81
CA ARG A 227 18.03 1.16 -19.37
C ARG A 227 17.79 -0.07 -20.22
N GLN A 228 18.80 -0.92 -20.28
CA GLN A 228 18.61 -2.32 -20.65
C GLN A 228 18.72 -3.10 -19.36
N TRP A 229 17.75 -3.98 -19.15
CA TRP A 229 17.62 -4.79 -17.94
C TRP A 229 18.11 -6.21 -18.19
#